data_AF-V4JJL9-F1
#
_entry.id   AF-V4JJL9-F1
#
_cell.length_a   1.000
_cell.length_b   1.000
_cell.length_c   1.000
_cell.angle_alpha   90.00
_cell.angle_beta   90.00
_cell.angle_gamma   90.00
#
_symmetry.space_group_name_H-M   'P 1'
#
loop_
_entity.id
_entity.type
_entity.pdbx_description
1 polymer ?
#
loop_
_entity_poly.entity_id
_entity_poly.type
_entity_poly.pdbx_seq_one_letter_code
_entity_poly.pdbx_strand_id
1 'polypeptide(L)'
;MTVTRNGYTGVVFVQHWVDWDRNGIFDAGEQGAPVTGLPNILPEDEVSIEPPPGTPNGPYYARFRISTTGGLDPTAPAINGEVEDHIIQIGTPTAVTMGDVELIVSKVSEFLRDIGVKDMSRADLLALLSTWDRFAAERLQNASRGRLLKALRDYLDPDRDGKVIVFAWETLEERGTIGFYAERSQGETWTPINTEMLPGLIAAPMGAQYWLADPDALPGNDYQYRLKELDAWGRIITYGPFDLQATTH
;
A
#
# COMPACT_ATOMS: atom_id res chain seq x y z
N MET A 1 9.70 -15.41 2.82
CA MET A 1 8.65 -15.51 1.79
C MET A 1 7.67 -16.60 2.21
N THR A 2 6.37 -16.36 2.10
CA THR A 2 5.33 -17.32 2.51
C THR A 2 4.94 -18.24 1.37
N VAL A 3 4.88 -19.54 1.63
CA VAL A 3 4.44 -20.58 0.67
C VAL A 3 3.23 -21.29 1.24
N THR A 4 2.15 -21.42 0.47
CA THR A 4 0.89 -22.06 0.93
C THR A 4 0.95 -23.57 0.74
N ARG A 5 0.29 -24.33 1.64
CA ARG A 5 0.20 -25.79 1.58
C ARG A 5 -1.23 -26.28 1.51
N ASN A 6 -1.64 -26.88 0.39
CA ASN A 6 -2.99 -27.42 0.25
C ASN A 6 -3.03 -28.96 0.19
N GLY A 7 -3.66 -29.58 1.19
CA GLY A 7 -4.22 -30.93 1.06
C GLY A 7 -3.29 -32.14 1.25
N TYR A 8 -2.11 -31.98 1.85
CA TYR A 8 -1.22 -33.11 2.15
C TYR A 8 -1.47 -33.71 3.54
N THR A 9 -1.13 -34.99 3.74
CA THR A 9 -1.05 -35.64 5.07
C THR A 9 0.31 -36.31 5.18
N GLY A 10 1.09 -36.00 6.23
CA GLY A 10 2.45 -36.54 6.43
C GLY A 10 3.57 -35.49 6.37
N VAL A 11 4.83 -35.94 6.32
CA VAL A 11 6.02 -35.08 6.19
C VAL A 11 6.16 -34.65 4.72
N VAL A 12 6.39 -33.36 4.48
CA VAL A 12 6.64 -32.80 3.15
C VAL A 12 8.04 -32.17 3.06
N PHE A 13 8.51 -32.05 1.83
CA PHE A 13 9.76 -31.40 1.44
C PHE A 13 9.43 -30.16 0.62
N VAL A 14 10.04 -29.02 0.96
CA VAL A 14 10.00 -27.80 0.15
C VAL A 14 11.34 -27.61 -0.54
N GLN A 15 11.31 -27.45 -1.85
CA GLN A 15 12.47 -27.21 -2.70
C GLN A 15 12.26 -25.92 -3.46
N HIS A 16 13.30 -25.12 -3.62
CA HIS A 16 13.18 -23.83 -4.28
C HIS A 16 14.36 -23.51 -5.18
N TRP A 17 14.08 -22.70 -6.19
CA TRP A 17 15.05 -22.16 -7.14
C TRP A 17 14.80 -20.67 -7.32
N VAL A 18 15.85 -19.91 -7.58
CA VAL A 18 15.75 -18.51 -8.00
C VAL A 18 16.66 -18.31 -9.20
N ASP A 19 16.08 -17.90 -10.33
CA ASP A 19 16.78 -17.56 -11.57
C ASP A 19 17.59 -16.28 -11.35
N TRP A 20 18.79 -16.41 -10.78
CA TRP A 20 19.66 -15.32 -10.33
C TRP A 20 20.41 -14.65 -11.47
N ASP A 21 20.59 -15.34 -12.59
CA ASP A 21 21.26 -14.78 -13.77
C ASP A 21 20.28 -14.23 -14.82
N ARG A 22 18.97 -14.45 -14.61
CA ARG A 22 17.85 -13.98 -15.45
C ARG A 22 17.87 -14.59 -16.83
N ASN A 23 18.36 -15.82 -16.96
CA ASN A 23 18.41 -16.52 -18.23
C ASN A 23 17.07 -17.23 -18.58
N GLY A 24 16.10 -17.22 -17.65
CA GLY A 24 14.77 -17.81 -17.83
C GLY A 24 14.72 -19.33 -17.62
N ILE A 25 15.78 -19.92 -17.08
CA ILE A 25 15.92 -21.33 -16.79
C ILE A 25 16.42 -21.46 -15.34
N PHE A 26 15.92 -22.44 -14.61
CA PHE A 26 16.44 -22.74 -13.27
C PHE A 26 17.60 -23.73 -13.36
N ASP A 27 18.81 -23.24 -13.13
CA ASP A 27 20.04 -24.01 -13.20
C ASP A 27 20.34 -24.76 -11.89
N ALA A 28 21.25 -25.74 -11.95
CA ALA A 28 21.66 -26.52 -10.77
C ALA A 28 22.29 -25.65 -9.66
N GLY A 29 22.92 -24.52 -10.04
CA GLY A 29 23.50 -23.55 -9.09
C GLY A 29 22.48 -22.62 -8.45
N GLU A 30 21.23 -22.66 -8.89
CA GLU A 30 20.15 -21.77 -8.45
C GLU A 30 19.19 -22.42 -7.46
N GLN A 31 19.39 -23.71 -7.20
CA GLN A 31 18.67 -24.42 -6.16
C GLN A 31 19.14 -23.95 -4.79
N GLY A 32 18.21 -23.42 -4.01
CA GLY A 32 18.49 -23.08 -2.62
C GLY A 32 18.40 -24.30 -1.70
N ALA A 33 18.73 -24.10 -0.42
CA ALA A 33 18.73 -25.19 0.55
C ALA A 33 17.31 -25.79 0.70
N PRO A 34 17.13 -27.12 0.53
CA PRO A 34 15.83 -27.74 0.70
C PRO A 34 15.39 -27.65 2.16
N VAL A 35 14.13 -27.31 2.39
CA VAL A 35 13.53 -27.33 3.73
C VAL A 35 12.89 -28.70 3.94
N THR A 36 13.47 -29.50 4.83
CA THR A 36 13.11 -30.91 5.03
C THR A 36 12.41 -31.14 6.37
N GLY A 37 11.55 -32.16 6.44
CA GLY A 37 11.07 -32.69 7.73
C GLY A 37 9.98 -31.86 8.39
N LEU A 38 9.27 -31.03 7.61
CA LEU A 38 8.27 -30.12 8.15
C LEU A 38 7.00 -30.89 8.54
N PRO A 39 6.57 -30.83 9.81
CA PRO A 39 5.27 -31.35 10.23
C PRO A 39 4.17 -30.56 9.53
N ASN A 40 3.22 -31.26 8.90
CA ASN A 40 2.08 -30.64 8.23
C ASN A 40 1.01 -30.13 9.22
N ILE A 41 1.38 -29.17 10.07
CA ILE A 41 0.54 -28.63 11.16
C ILE A 41 0.21 -27.14 10.91
N LEU A 42 0.89 -26.46 9.96
CA LEU A 42 0.64 -25.06 9.62
C LEU A 42 0.34 -24.89 8.11
N PRO A 43 -0.62 -24.02 7.73
CA PRO A 43 -1.05 -23.83 6.34
C PRO A 43 -0.04 -23.05 5.47
N GLU A 44 0.91 -22.39 6.10
CA GLU A 44 1.89 -21.49 5.49
C GLU A 44 3.23 -21.61 6.21
N ASP A 45 4.33 -21.65 5.48
CA ASP A 45 5.69 -21.62 6.05
C ASP A 45 6.52 -20.51 5.42
N GLU A 46 7.37 -19.88 6.23
CA GLU A 46 8.36 -18.91 5.77
C GLU A 46 9.63 -19.62 5.28
N VAL A 47 9.96 -19.41 4.00
CA VAL A 47 11.27 -19.79 3.44
C VAL A 47 12.16 -18.55 3.39
N SER A 48 13.35 -18.66 4.00
CA SER A 48 14.40 -17.64 3.89
C SER A 48 15.20 -17.87 2.61
N ILE A 49 15.35 -16.80 1.82
CA ILE A 49 16.14 -16.80 0.58
C ILE A 49 17.15 -15.67 0.70
N GLU A 50 18.42 -16.02 0.61
CA GLU A 50 19.51 -15.05 0.63
C GLU A 50 20.08 -14.89 -0.79
N PRO A 51 20.09 -13.66 -1.34
CA PRO A 51 20.70 -13.43 -2.64
C PRO A 51 22.22 -13.65 -2.58
N PRO A 52 22.83 -14.22 -3.64
CA PRO A 52 24.28 -14.26 -3.77
C PRO A 52 24.92 -12.87 -3.57
N PRO A 53 26.11 -12.78 -2.95
CA PRO A 53 26.81 -11.51 -2.79
C PRO A 53 27.02 -10.82 -4.14
N GLY A 54 26.66 -9.54 -4.22
CA GLY A 54 26.80 -8.76 -5.46
C GLY A 54 25.68 -8.97 -6.49
N THR A 55 24.60 -9.66 -6.12
CA THR A 55 23.39 -9.75 -6.95
C THR A 55 22.88 -8.36 -7.30
N PRO A 56 22.75 -8.00 -8.60
CA PRO A 56 22.24 -6.71 -9.02
C PRO A 56 20.82 -6.43 -8.53
N ASN A 57 20.44 -5.16 -8.49
CA ASN A 57 19.06 -4.84 -8.19
C ASN A 57 18.12 -5.25 -9.35
N GLY A 58 16.88 -5.59 -9.03
CA GLY A 58 15.82 -5.90 -9.99
C GLY A 58 15.04 -7.19 -9.71
N PRO A 59 14.13 -7.57 -10.62
CA PRO A 59 13.30 -8.76 -10.49
C PRO A 59 14.09 -10.02 -10.82
N TYR A 60 13.70 -11.09 -10.14
CA TYR A 60 14.19 -12.46 -10.25
C TYR A 60 12.99 -13.39 -10.16
N TYR A 61 12.99 -14.49 -10.90
CA TYR A 61 11.91 -15.48 -10.82
C TYR A 61 12.30 -16.55 -9.83
N ALA A 62 11.36 -16.98 -9.01
CA ALA A 62 11.54 -18.07 -8.06
C ALA A 62 10.47 -19.12 -8.25
N ARG A 63 10.86 -20.37 -8.04
CA ARG A 63 9.94 -21.51 -8.06
C ARG A 63 10.06 -22.24 -6.75
N PHE A 64 8.92 -22.59 -6.16
CA PHE A 64 8.81 -23.45 -5.00
C PHE A 64 8.06 -24.71 -5.38
N ARG A 65 8.59 -25.85 -4.95
CA ARG A 65 7.95 -27.15 -5.11
C ARG A 65 7.80 -27.80 -3.76
N ILE A 66 6.57 -28.17 -3.43
CA ILE A 66 6.23 -28.91 -2.23
C ILE A 66 5.85 -30.32 -2.64
N SER A 67 6.43 -31.34 -2.03
CA SER A 67 6.12 -32.74 -2.35
C SER A 67 6.38 -33.65 -1.15
N THR A 68 5.81 -34.87 -1.15
CA THR A 68 6.22 -35.90 -0.17
C THR A 68 7.56 -36.54 -0.52
N THR A 69 8.18 -36.17 -1.64
CA THR A 69 9.50 -36.64 -2.08
C THR A 69 10.44 -35.44 -2.31
N GLY A 70 11.66 -35.51 -1.76
CA GLY A 70 12.73 -34.54 -2.05
C GLY A 70 13.53 -34.88 -3.31
N GLY A 71 14.45 -34.00 -3.72
CA GLY A 71 15.32 -34.23 -4.89
C GLY A 71 14.59 -34.10 -6.23
N LEU A 72 13.67 -33.15 -6.34
CA LEU A 72 12.95 -32.85 -7.57
C LEU A 72 13.73 -31.85 -8.41
N ASP A 73 13.70 -32.00 -9.74
CA ASP A 73 14.16 -30.97 -10.67
C ASP A 73 13.15 -29.83 -10.79
N PRO A 74 13.52 -28.62 -11.24
CA PRO A 74 12.60 -27.50 -11.36
C PRO A 74 11.48 -27.71 -12.41
N THR A 75 11.66 -28.63 -13.37
CA THR A 75 10.74 -28.87 -14.49
C THR A 75 10.24 -30.32 -14.60
N ALA A 76 10.83 -31.28 -13.87
CA ALA A 76 10.46 -32.69 -13.99
C ALA A 76 9.09 -33.00 -13.33
N PRO A 77 8.38 -34.05 -13.79
CA PRO A 77 7.18 -34.52 -13.11
C PRO A 77 7.50 -34.91 -11.65
N ALA A 78 6.63 -34.51 -10.71
CA ALA A 78 6.66 -35.03 -9.35
C ALA A 78 5.53 -36.06 -9.17
N ILE A 79 5.74 -37.01 -8.26
CA ILE A 79 4.73 -38.02 -7.88
C ILE A 79 3.46 -37.37 -7.35
N ASN A 80 3.63 -36.28 -6.61
CA ASN A 80 2.60 -35.42 -6.03
C ASN A 80 3.25 -34.09 -5.64
N GLY A 81 2.44 -33.08 -5.32
CA GLY A 81 2.96 -31.79 -4.92
C GLY A 81 2.30 -30.61 -5.62
N GLU A 82 2.56 -29.42 -5.09
CA GLU A 82 2.22 -28.16 -5.73
C GLU A 82 3.49 -27.44 -6.18
N VAL A 83 3.34 -26.62 -7.22
CA VAL A 83 4.39 -25.77 -7.75
C VAL A 83 3.87 -24.35 -7.71
N GLU A 84 4.61 -23.47 -7.06
CA GLU A 84 4.31 -22.04 -7.02
C GLU A 84 5.46 -21.25 -7.63
N ASP A 85 5.13 -20.37 -8.57
CA ASP A 85 6.08 -19.45 -9.18
C ASP A 85 5.84 -18.05 -8.64
N HIS A 86 6.93 -17.35 -8.34
CA HIS A 86 6.91 -16.06 -7.70
C HIS A 86 7.98 -15.13 -8.27
N ILE A 87 7.79 -13.83 -8.09
CA ILE A 87 8.79 -12.81 -8.44
C ILE A 87 9.45 -12.34 -7.14
N ILE A 88 10.77 -12.43 -7.07
CA ILE A 88 11.62 -11.90 -5.99
C ILE A 88 12.30 -10.65 -6.51
N GLN A 89 12.29 -9.55 -5.75
CA GLN A 89 13.04 -8.34 -6.09
C GLN A 89 14.21 -8.13 -5.13
N ILE A 90 15.42 -7.98 -5.66
CA ILE A 90 16.61 -7.55 -4.90
C ILE A 90 16.81 -6.05 -5.11
N GLY A 91 16.81 -5.22 -4.06
CA GLY A 91 17.02 -3.75 -4.06
C GLY A 91 16.17 -2.92 -5.05
N THR A 92 15.79 -1.65 -4.84
CA THR A 92 16.03 -0.61 -3.84
C THR A 92 14.89 -0.54 -2.80
N PRO A 93 15.12 -0.01 -1.57
CA PRO A 93 14.04 0.64 -0.84
C PRO A 93 13.38 1.70 -1.73
N THR A 94 12.07 1.95 -1.62
CA THR A 94 11.55 3.23 -2.14
C THR A 94 12.34 4.34 -1.45
N ALA A 95 12.73 5.35 -2.22
CA ALA A 95 13.22 6.58 -1.65
C ALA A 95 12.04 7.55 -1.71
N VAL A 96 11.21 7.56 -0.66
CA VAL A 96 10.42 8.74 -0.35
C VAL A 96 11.22 9.55 0.65
N THR A 97 11.70 10.70 0.19
CA THR A 97 12.19 11.73 1.09
C THR A 97 11.04 12.66 1.36
N MET A 98 10.51 12.64 2.58
CA MET A 98 9.46 13.57 2.98
C MET A 98 10.04 14.99 3.04
N GLY A 99 9.34 15.93 2.43
CA GLY A 99 9.56 17.36 2.57
C GLY A 99 8.79 17.90 3.77
N ASP A 100 8.15 19.04 3.60
CA ASP A 100 7.30 19.62 4.63
C ASP A 100 6.08 18.74 4.91
N VAL A 101 5.73 18.60 6.19
CA VAL A 101 4.56 17.85 6.66
C VAL A 101 3.82 18.74 7.65
N GLU A 102 2.55 19.02 7.39
CA GLU A 102 1.78 20.00 8.15
C GLU A 102 0.29 19.66 8.26
N LEU A 103 -0.35 20.27 9.27
CA LEU A 103 -1.81 20.28 9.41
C LEU A 103 -2.31 21.69 9.19
N ILE A 104 -3.23 21.84 8.24
CA ILE A 104 -3.79 23.13 7.86
C ILE A 104 -5.27 23.15 8.23
N VAL A 105 -5.70 24.19 8.94
CA VAL A 105 -7.12 24.50 9.11
C VAL A 105 -7.57 25.28 7.87
N SER A 106 -8.35 24.65 7.00
CA SER A 106 -8.88 25.29 5.79
C SER A 106 -10.39 25.49 5.88
N LYS A 107 -10.92 26.54 5.25
CA LYS A 107 -12.38 26.59 5.00
C LYS A 107 -12.73 25.49 4.00
N VAL A 108 -13.85 24.80 4.23
CA VAL A 108 -14.35 23.75 3.34
C VAL A 108 -14.58 24.27 1.92
N SER A 109 -15.06 25.52 1.80
CA SER A 109 -15.27 26.17 0.51
C SER A 109 -13.97 26.49 -0.25
N GLU A 110 -12.90 26.83 0.47
CA GLU A 110 -11.57 27.10 -0.09
C GLU A 110 -10.91 25.78 -0.52
N PHE A 111 -10.91 24.78 0.36
CA PHE A 111 -10.40 23.43 0.03
C PHE A 111 -11.06 22.85 -1.22
N LEU A 112 -12.40 22.86 -1.30
CA LEU A 112 -13.14 22.36 -2.46
C LEU A 112 -12.82 23.17 -3.73
N ARG A 113 -12.59 24.48 -3.61
CA ARG A 113 -12.18 25.31 -4.76
C ARG A 113 -10.80 24.89 -5.25
N ASP A 114 -9.86 24.66 -4.34
CA ASP A 114 -8.46 24.42 -4.65
C ASP A 114 -8.27 23.03 -5.30
N ILE A 115 -9.07 22.03 -4.92
CA ILE A 115 -9.12 20.74 -5.63
C ILE A 115 -9.96 20.76 -6.93
N GLY A 116 -10.42 21.94 -7.38
CA GLY A 116 -11.05 22.10 -8.70
C GLY A 116 -12.48 21.55 -8.83
N VAL A 117 -13.19 21.30 -7.72
CA VAL A 117 -14.56 20.74 -7.70
C VAL A 117 -15.55 21.56 -8.52
N LYS A 118 -15.30 22.87 -8.68
CA LYS A 118 -16.14 23.76 -9.49
C LYS A 118 -16.24 23.32 -10.94
N ASP A 119 -15.18 22.78 -11.52
CA ASP A 119 -15.10 22.45 -12.94
C ASP A 119 -15.33 20.95 -13.21
N MET A 120 -15.35 20.13 -12.15
CA MET A 120 -15.63 18.70 -12.22
C MET A 120 -17.03 18.40 -12.76
N SER A 121 -17.10 17.37 -13.62
CA SER A 121 -18.36 16.82 -14.10
C SER A 121 -19.12 16.14 -12.96
N ARG A 122 -20.39 15.82 -13.22
CA ARG A 122 -21.19 15.05 -12.25
C ARG A 122 -20.56 13.69 -11.94
N ALA A 123 -19.99 13.03 -12.95
CA ALA A 123 -19.37 11.71 -12.80
C ALA A 123 -18.11 11.81 -11.93
N ASP A 124 -17.28 12.83 -12.17
CA ASP A 124 -16.05 13.06 -11.40
C ASP A 124 -16.36 13.37 -9.93
N LEU A 125 -17.43 14.14 -9.66
CA LEU A 125 -17.87 14.41 -8.29
C LEU A 125 -18.40 13.18 -7.57
N LEU A 126 -19.05 12.27 -8.31
CA LEU A 126 -19.50 11.00 -7.74
C LEU A 126 -18.30 10.09 -7.46
N ALA A 127 -17.30 10.07 -8.34
CA ALA A 127 -16.05 9.34 -8.12
C ALA A 127 -15.30 9.88 -6.90
N LEU A 128 -15.14 11.21 -6.80
CA LEU A 128 -14.53 11.87 -5.65
C LEU A 128 -15.28 11.55 -4.35
N LEU A 129 -16.60 11.65 -4.36
CA LEU A 129 -17.41 11.28 -3.19
C LEU A 129 -17.25 9.80 -2.86
N SER A 130 -17.11 8.92 -3.85
CA SER A 130 -16.89 7.49 -3.61
C SER A 130 -15.54 7.21 -2.96
N THR A 131 -14.52 8.03 -3.23
CA THR A 131 -13.20 7.94 -2.58
C THR A 131 -13.26 8.34 -1.10
N TRP A 132 -14.16 9.25 -0.73
CA TRP A 132 -14.26 9.79 0.62
C TRP A 132 -15.35 9.10 1.47
N ASP A 133 -16.52 8.91 0.89
CA ASP A 133 -17.68 8.24 1.49
C ASP A 133 -18.41 7.39 0.44
N ARG A 134 -17.93 6.15 0.32
CA ARG A 134 -18.51 5.15 -0.58
C ARG A 134 -20.01 4.95 -0.34
N PHE A 135 -20.46 4.93 0.92
CA PHE A 135 -21.87 4.71 1.23
C PHE A 135 -22.75 5.89 0.80
N ALA A 136 -22.30 7.12 1.01
CA ALA A 136 -22.99 8.30 0.48
C ALA A 136 -23.01 8.30 -1.05
N ALA A 137 -21.90 7.94 -1.69
CA ALA A 137 -21.81 7.85 -3.15
C ALA A 137 -22.80 6.82 -3.72
N GLU A 138 -22.88 5.62 -3.14
CA GLU A 138 -23.84 4.57 -3.55
C GLU A 138 -25.30 5.06 -3.48
N ARG A 139 -25.65 5.82 -2.44
CA ARG A 139 -27.00 6.40 -2.27
C ARG A 139 -27.28 7.55 -3.24
N LEU A 140 -26.23 8.19 -3.78
CA LEU A 140 -26.31 9.38 -4.62
C LEU A 140 -25.96 9.11 -6.09
N GLN A 141 -25.88 7.84 -6.52
CA GLN A 141 -25.54 7.45 -7.89
C GLN A 141 -26.33 8.16 -8.99
N ASN A 142 -27.59 8.54 -8.73
CA ASN A 142 -28.48 9.26 -9.66
C ASN A 142 -28.78 10.71 -9.23
N ALA A 143 -28.08 11.22 -8.21
CA ALA A 143 -28.29 12.57 -7.70
C ALA A 143 -27.77 13.66 -8.66
N SER A 144 -28.35 14.86 -8.60
CA SER A 144 -27.86 16.00 -9.38
C SER A 144 -26.46 16.43 -8.91
N ARG A 145 -25.74 17.16 -9.78
CA ARG A 145 -24.45 17.77 -9.44
C ARG A 145 -24.50 18.58 -8.13
N GLY A 146 -25.57 19.37 -7.95
CA GLY A 146 -25.77 20.16 -6.72
C GLY A 146 -25.93 19.31 -5.46
N ARG A 147 -26.57 18.13 -5.56
CA ARG A 147 -26.69 17.20 -4.42
C ARG A 147 -25.36 16.54 -4.09
N LEU A 148 -24.54 16.18 -5.08
CA LEU A 148 -23.19 15.64 -4.84
C LEU A 148 -22.28 16.68 -4.17
N LEU A 149 -22.31 17.93 -4.65
CA LEU A 149 -21.58 19.04 -4.01
C LEU A 149 -22.01 19.27 -2.57
N LYS A 150 -23.31 19.16 -2.29
CA LYS A 150 -23.81 19.26 -0.92
C LYS A 150 -23.28 18.11 -0.06
N ALA A 151 -23.33 16.87 -0.57
CA ALA A 151 -22.83 15.72 0.16
C ALA A 151 -21.32 15.79 0.45
N LEU A 152 -20.51 16.23 -0.52
CA LEU A 152 -19.08 16.49 -0.31
C LEU A 152 -18.84 17.51 0.81
N ARG A 153 -19.61 18.61 0.83
CA ARG A 153 -19.52 19.60 1.92
C ARG A 153 -19.95 19.03 3.26
N ASP A 154 -21.09 18.35 3.30
CA ASP A 154 -21.63 17.75 4.52
C ASP A 154 -20.66 16.69 5.09
N TYR A 155 -19.93 15.97 4.23
CA TYR A 155 -18.90 15.01 4.62
C TYR A 155 -17.67 15.71 5.20
N LEU A 156 -17.20 16.78 4.55
CA LEU A 156 -16.01 17.51 4.98
C LEU A 156 -16.21 18.36 6.25
N ASP A 157 -17.47 18.67 6.59
CA ASP A 157 -17.86 19.59 7.67
C ASP A 157 -18.97 18.96 8.54
N PRO A 158 -18.69 17.85 9.24
CA PRO A 158 -19.70 17.15 10.01
C PRO A 158 -20.20 17.95 11.22
N ASP A 159 -19.36 18.83 11.80
CA ASP A 159 -19.67 19.69 12.95
C ASP A 159 -20.27 21.05 12.56
N ARG A 160 -20.23 21.39 11.26
CA ARG A 160 -20.84 22.60 10.65
C ARG A 160 -20.16 23.90 11.07
N ASP A 161 -18.88 23.87 11.35
CA ASP A 161 -18.09 25.07 11.62
C ASP A 161 -17.54 25.72 10.34
N GLY A 162 -17.69 25.04 9.18
CA GLY A 162 -17.26 25.50 7.87
C GLY A 162 -15.79 25.28 7.58
N LYS A 163 -15.09 24.54 8.44
CA LYS A 163 -13.66 24.26 8.36
C LYS A 163 -13.41 22.76 8.30
N VAL A 164 -12.21 22.41 7.85
CA VAL A 164 -11.73 21.04 7.81
C VAL A 164 -10.22 21.06 8.06
N ILE A 165 -9.73 20.08 8.80
CA ILE A 165 -8.29 19.86 8.92
C ILE A 165 -7.81 19.20 7.64
N VAL A 166 -6.73 19.70 7.07
CA VAL A 166 -6.07 19.14 5.90
C VAL A 166 -4.70 18.67 6.32
N PHE A 167 -4.46 17.38 6.20
CA PHE A 167 -3.12 16.82 6.34
C PHE A 167 -2.41 16.95 5.00
N ALA A 168 -1.38 17.79 4.98
CA ALA A 168 -0.60 18.10 3.80
C ALA A 168 0.83 17.61 3.97
N TRP A 169 1.38 17.03 2.90
CA TRP A 169 2.78 16.68 2.87
C TRP A 169 3.39 16.85 1.49
N GLU A 170 4.69 17.07 1.51
CA GLU A 170 5.55 17.03 0.35
C GLU A 170 6.36 15.76 0.33
N THR A 171 6.58 15.27 -0.87
CA THR A 171 7.68 14.35 -1.17
C THR A 171 8.67 15.11 -2.04
N LEU A 172 9.96 14.95 -1.74
CA LEU A 172 11.07 15.55 -2.49
C LEU A 172 11.63 14.59 -3.55
N GLU A 173 11.38 13.29 -3.35
CA GLU A 173 11.64 12.21 -4.31
C GLU A 173 10.55 11.14 -4.09
N GLU A 174 10.02 10.57 -5.18
CA GLU A 174 9.11 9.44 -5.16
C GLU A 174 9.51 8.43 -6.23
N ARG A 175 10.19 7.36 -5.82
CA ARG A 175 10.56 6.26 -6.71
C ARG A 175 9.96 4.96 -6.23
N GLY A 176 9.05 4.41 -7.03
CA GLY A 176 8.44 3.11 -6.75
C GLY A 176 7.27 3.18 -5.78
N THR A 177 6.79 4.38 -5.44
CA THR A 177 5.58 4.57 -4.61
C THR A 177 4.32 4.28 -5.43
N ILE A 178 3.45 3.42 -4.91
CA ILE A 178 2.12 3.16 -5.48
C ILE A 178 1.10 4.15 -4.91
N GLY A 179 1.24 4.48 -3.63
CA GLY A 179 0.42 5.50 -2.99
C GLY A 179 0.58 5.53 -1.47
N PHE A 180 -0.32 6.27 -0.84
CA PHE A 180 -0.27 6.56 0.58
C PHE A 180 -1.60 6.28 1.27
N TYR A 181 -1.49 5.77 2.50
CA TYR A 181 -2.52 5.84 3.51
C TYR A 181 -2.07 6.79 4.61
N ALA A 182 -3.01 7.49 5.21
CA ALA A 182 -2.77 8.34 6.37
C ALA A 182 -3.62 7.87 7.54
N GLU A 183 -3.05 7.98 8.74
CA GLU A 183 -3.73 7.66 9.98
C GLU A 183 -3.54 8.80 10.98
N ARG A 184 -4.59 9.06 11.75
CA ARG A 184 -4.59 9.97 12.88
C ARG A 184 -4.68 9.17 14.18
N SER A 185 -4.00 9.62 15.23
CA SER A 185 -4.19 9.12 16.59
C SER A 185 -4.50 10.26 17.55
N GLN A 186 -5.37 9.97 18.52
CA GLN A 186 -5.60 10.78 19.71
C GLN A 186 -5.42 9.84 20.92
N GLY A 187 -4.17 9.60 21.32
CA GLY A 187 -3.82 8.64 22.37
C GLY A 187 -3.11 7.41 21.80
N GLU A 188 -3.60 6.19 22.09
CA GLU A 188 -2.93 4.94 21.72
C GLU A 188 -3.48 4.28 20.44
N THR A 189 -4.67 4.70 19.99
CA THR A 189 -5.35 4.08 18.84
C THR A 189 -5.17 4.91 17.59
N TRP A 190 -4.81 4.25 16.49
CA TRP A 190 -4.71 4.85 15.16
C TRP A 190 -6.01 4.63 14.37
N THR A 191 -6.56 5.70 13.83
CA THR A 191 -7.75 5.72 12.98
C THR A 191 -7.34 6.09 11.55
N PRO A 192 -7.75 5.33 10.52
CA PRO A 192 -7.48 5.68 9.13
C PRO A 192 -8.23 6.95 8.73
N ILE A 193 -7.56 7.84 8.00
CA ILE A 193 -8.17 9.07 7.43
C ILE A 193 -8.75 8.74 6.05
N ASN A 194 -7.99 8.03 5.22
CA ASN A 194 -8.46 7.50 3.94
C ASN A 194 -8.57 5.97 3.97
N THR A 195 -9.69 5.45 3.50
CA THR A 195 -9.93 4.00 3.35
C THR A 195 -9.52 3.49 1.98
N GLU A 196 -9.66 4.33 0.95
CA GLU A 196 -9.10 4.11 -0.37
C GLU A 196 -7.71 4.77 -0.43
N MET A 197 -6.75 4.10 -1.08
CA MET A 197 -5.37 4.59 -1.21
C MET A 197 -5.33 5.91 -1.98
N LEU A 198 -4.55 6.88 -1.50
CA LEU A 198 -4.21 8.06 -2.27
C LEU A 198 -3.10 7.67 -3.26
N PRO A 199 -3.35 7.61 -4.58
CA PRO A 199 -2.36 7.15 -5.53
C PRO A 199 -1.17 8.11 -5.58
N GLY A 200 0.04 7.54 -5.62
CA GLY A 200 1.26 8.30 -5.83
C GLY A 200 1.31 8.86 -7.25
N LEU A 201 1.95 10.01 -7.44
CA LEU A 201 2.14 10.59 -8.77
C LEU A 201 3.30 9.88 -9.47
N ILE A 202 3.00 8.78 -10.17
CA ILE A 202 3.96 7.95 -10.94
C ILE A 202 4.78 8.77 -11.98
N ALA A 203 4.34 9.98 -12.32
CA ALA A 203 4.98 10.88 -13.29
C ALA A 203 5.77 12.06 -12.66
N ALA A 204 5.94 12.12 -11.34
CA ALA A 204 6.58 13.23 -10.64
C ALA A 204 7.95 12.83 -10.02
N PRO A 205 9.02 12.67 -10.82
CA PRO A 205 10.33 12.23 -10.33
C PRO A 205 11.01 13.21 -9.37
N MET A 206 10.48 14.43 -9.20
CA MET A 206 10.95 15.45 -8.25
C MET A 206 10.00 15.59 -7.04
N GLY A 207 9.18 14.56 -6.81
CA GLY A 207 8.19 14.51 -5.74
C GLY A 207 6.94 15.37 -6.01
N ALA A 208 6.05 15.43 -5.01
CA ALA A 208 4.72 15.99 -5.16
C ALA A 208 4.15 16.55 -3.84
N GLN A 209 3.16 17.41 -3.97
CA GLN A 209 2.32 17.87 -2.86
C GLN A 209 1.05 17.04 -2.81
N TYR A 210 0.72 16.54 -1.62
CA TYR A 210 -0.48 15.75 -1.35
C TYR A 210 -1.29 16.38 -0.25
N TRP A 211 -2.59 16.51 -0.47
CA TRP A 211 -3.52 17.03 0.51
C TRP A 211 -4.61 16.00 0.79
N LEU A 212 -4.81 15.68 2.06
CA LEU A 212 -5.87 14.80 2.51
C LEU A 212 -6.72 15.51 3.57
N ALA A 213 -8.00 15.69 3.29
CA ALA A 213 -8.92 16.24 4.27
C ALA A 213 -9.20 15.22 5.37
N ASP A 214 -9.25 15.68 6.60
CA ASP A 214 -9.58 14.90 7.78
C ASP A 214 -10.79 15.51 8.51
N PRO A 215 -12.02 15.16 8.11
CA PRO A 215 -13.25 15.75 8.66
C PRO A 215 -13.54 15.38 10.11
N ASP A 216 -12.93 14.30 10.60
CA ASP A 216 -13.12 13.83 11.98
C ASP A 216 -12.15 14.51 12.97
N ALA A 217 -11.20 15.29 12.47
CA ALA A 217 -10.26 16.06 13.29
C ALA A 217 -10.83 17.45 13.58
N LEU A 218 -10.86 17.83 14.85
CA LEU A 218 -11.37 19.13 15.30
C LEU A 218 -10.22 20.11 15.58
N PRO A 219 -10.34 21.39 15.19
CA PRO A 219 -9.36 22.40 15.54
C PRO A 219 -9.12 22.51 17.06
N GLY A 220 -7.86 22.63 17.48
CA GLY A 220 -7.47 22.83 18.88
C GLY A 220 -7.32 21.55 19.71
N ASN A 221 -7.55 20.38 19.12
CA ASN A 221 -7.17 19.10 19.74
C ASN A 221 -5.74 18.70 19.34
N ASP A 222 -5.04 18.04 20.25
CA ASP A 222 -3.74 17.43 19.96
C ASP A 222 -3.94 16.08 19.27
N TYR A 223 -3.32 15.93 18.11
CA TYR A 223 -3.36 14.73 17.29
C TYR A 223 -1.96 14.36 16.82
N GLN A 224 -1.71 13.07 16.68
CA GLN A 224 -0.55 12.56 15.96
C GLN A 224 -0.97 12.06 14.59
N TYR A 225 -0.18 12.33 13.57
CA TYR A 225 -0.42 11.84 12.21
C TYR A 225 0.72 10.95 11.77
N ARG A 226 0.43 9.96 10.92
CA ARG A 226 1.47 9.20 10.24
C ARG A 226 1.03 8.83 8.84
N LEU A 227 2.01 8.66 7.98
CA LEU A 227 1.81 8.18 6.61
C LEU A 227 2.31 6.75 6.50
N LYS A 228 1.60 5.96 5.71
CA LYS A 228 1.93 4.60 5.30
C LYS A 228 2.06 4.61 3.79
N GLU A 229 3.28 4.64 3.31
CA GLU A 229 3.58 4.45 1.89
C GLU A 229 3.39 2.98 1.55
N LEU A 230 2.57 2.70 0.54
CA LEU A 230 2.57 1.43 -0.15
C LEU A 230 3.48 1.55 -1.37
N ASP A 231 4.52 0.73 -1.40
CA ASP A 231 5.42 0.69 -2.54
C ASP A 231 5.03 -0.37 -3.58
N ALA A 232 5.70 -0.31 -4.73
CA ALA A 232 5.52 -1.24 -5.85
C ALA A 232 5.95 -2.68 -5.50
N TRP A 233 6.55 -2.88 -4.33
CA TRP A 233 6.98 -4.17 -3.78
C TRP A 233 6.01 -4.69 -2.70
N GLY A 234 4.86 -4.02 -2.49
CA GLY A 234 3.86 -4.40 -1.50
C GLY A 234 4.27 -4.16 -0.05
N ARG A 235 5.40 -3.48 0.19
CA ARG A 235 5.83 -3.11 1.54
C ARG A 235 5.09 -1.86 1.98
N ILE A 236 4.86 -1.80 3.28
CA ILE A 236 4.32 -0.62 3.96
C ILE A 236 5.44 0.06 4.73
N ILE A 237 5.80 1.28 4.33
CA ILE A 237 6.77 2.10 5.04
C ILE A 237 6.02 3.17 5.81
N THR A 238 6.32 3.31 7.10
CA THR A 238 5.64 4.28 7.97
C THR A 238 6.52 5.49 8.22
N TYR A 239 5.95 6.68 8.02
CA TYR A 239 6.56 7.98 8.31
C TYR A 239 5.80 8.65 9.46
N GLY A 240 6.53 9.11 10.47
CA GLY A 240 5.98 9.64 11.72
C GLY A 240 6.14 8.67 12.91
N PRO A 241 5.38 8.83 14.00
CA PRO A 241 4.31 9.82 14.17
C PRO A 241 4.83 11.27 14.11
N PHE A 242 4.02 12.15 13.54
CA PHE A 242 4.24 13.58 13.50
C PHE A 242 3.35 14.24 14.55
N ASP A 243 3.97 14.91 15.51
CA ASP A 243 3.29 15.79 16.46
C ASP A 243 3.06 17.15 15.80
N LEU A 244 1.91 17.30 15.15
CA LEU A 244 1.58 18.48 14.35
C LEU A 244 0.54 19.33 15.06
N GLN A 245 0.72 20.64 14.98
CA GLN A 245 -0.26 21.62 15.43
C GLN A 245 -0.95 22.22 14.21
N ALA A 246 -2.28 22.25 14.23
CA ALA A 246 -3.04 22.77 13.10
C ALA A 246 -2.82 24.29 12.97
N THR A 247 -2.22 24.72 11.86
CA THR A 247 -2.01 26.13 11.54
C THR A 247 -3.16 26.64 10.69
N THR A 248 -3.55 27.90 10.89
CA THR A 248 -4.52 28.54 9.99
C THR A 248 -3.75 29.24 8.88
N HIS A 249 -4.05 28.90 7.64
CA HIS A 249 -3.52 29.60 6.45
C HIS A 249 -4.43 30.74 6.00
#